data_AF-A0A971MN21-F1
#
_entry.id   AF-A0A971MN21-F1
#
_cell.length_a   1.000
_cell.length_b   1.000
_cell.length_c   1.000
_cell.angle_alpha   90.00
_cell.angle_beta   90.00
_cell.angle_gamma   90.00
#
_symmetry.space_group_name_H-M   'P 1'
#
loop_
_entity.id
_entity.type
_entity.pdbx_description
1 polymer ?
#
loop_
_entity_poly.entity_id
_entity_poly.type
_entity_poly.pdbx_seq_one_letter_code
_entity_poly.pdbx_strand_id
1 'polypeptide(L)'
;MKLRRVRIISTIVLIGVLSSLIITAAGVPRSEKEIPIYPGAVRDTNAEKEILNLNSEYDLEYQNTQRSFTIRAYTTKTIIDEVCRFYINQLKAKPGVPVDDPYSLKPGAVYPPWYELNFYEAEIFEDQHERDMLIRDGKWIRSAFAKRPQWQKGVWLRQACFEWNIVLNNGDLARYSVSLEDVGYDSQKKVDFKSTRINIEILVTKSEAALDEEEDEAMDEDVAAKTRQLTKNPPTPQSLGIPIYPGAVFNPEISAGMSLDDDYQCFVYLSNDPPAKVVAFYEQRLGKKADSNEGGYLIALKGKLPVPEEGLAIQPNLLFGGTAKTVITVQKKTE
;
A
#
# COMPACT_ATOMS: atom_id res chain seq x y z
N MET A 1 65.08 25.25 59.54
CA MET A 1 64.24 25.04 60.73
C MET A 1 62.95 24.39 60.24
N LYS A 2 62.78 23.06 60.36
CA LYS A 2 61.98 22.40 61.42
C LYS A 2 60.65 23.14 61.69
N LEU A 3 59.46 22.55 61.70
CA LEU A 3 58.91 21.20 61.49
C LEU A 3 57.39 21.34 61.81
N ARG A 4 56.59 20.33 61.44
CA ARG A 4 55.27 19.93 62.00
C ARG A 4 54.01 20.45 61.30
N ARG A 5 53.25 19.56 60.61
CA ARG A 5 52.21 18.59 61.10
C ARG A 5 50.86 19.34 61.24
N VAL A 6 49.67 18.82 60.91
CA VAL A 6 49.14 17.50 60.51
C VAL A 6 47.67 17.75 60.11
N ARG A 7 47.20 16.99 59.11
CA ARG A 7 45.84 16.48 58.76
C ARG A 7 44.57 17.15 59.35
N ILE A 8 43.52 17.22 58.50
CA ILE A 8 42.23 16.45 58.62
C ILE A 8 41.24 17.00 57.55
N ILE A 9 40.88 16.25 56.49
CA ILE A 9 39.74 15.31 56.27
C ILE A 9 38.70 15.89 55.28
N SER A 10 38.53 15.16 54.17
CA SER A 10 37.34 14.86 53.35
C SER A 10 36.37 15.95 52.89
N THR A 11 36.16 16.03 51.56
CA THR A 11 34.84 15.79 50.95
C THR A 11 35.01 15.28 49.52
N ILE A 12 34.57 14.05 49.28
CA ILE A 12 34.32 13.44 47.96
C ILE A 12 32.90 13.84 47.54
N VAL A 13 32.74 14.45 46.37
CA VAL A 13 31.46 14.51 45.63
C VAL A 13 31.83 14.15 44.18
N LEU A 14 31.96 12.85 43.85
CA LEU A 14 30.88 12.06 43.24
C LEU A 14 30.10 12.84 42.18
N ILE A 15 30.73 13.13 41.04
CA ILE A 15 30.03 13.40 39.79
C ILE A 15 29.44 12.07 39.34
N GLY A 16 28.22 11.81 39.81
CA GLY A 16 27.42 10.68 39.41
C GLY A 16 27.11 10.78 37.92
N VAL A 17 27.60 9.79 37.17
CA VAL A 17 27.06 9.36 35.89
C VAL A 17 25.62 8.91 36.15
N LEU A 18 24.71 9.89 36.16
CA LEU A 18 23.27 9.70 36.07
C LEU A 18 22.84 10.17 34.68
N SER A 19 23.44 9.56 33.65
CA SER A 19 22.69 9.31 32.43
C SER A 19 21.64 8.26 32.80
N SER A 20 20.50 8.78 33.23
CA SER A 20 19.23 8.09 33.35
C SER A 20 19.07 7.09 32.20
N LEU A 21 19.28 5.81 32.51
CA LEU A 21 18.53 4.73 31.88
C LEU A 21 17.08 5.03 32.19
N ILE A 22 16.43 5.77 31.30
CA ILE A 22 14.98 5.75 31.21
C ILE A 22 14.69 4.31 30.82
N ILE A 23 14.42 3.48 31.82
CA ILE A 23 13.74 2.21 31.64
C ILE A 23 12.34 2.62 31.18
N THR A 24 12.21 2.93 29.89
CA THR A 24 10.90 2.89 29.25
C THR A 24 10.41 1.47 29.46
N ALA A 25 9.17 1.33 29.94
CA ALA A 25 8.45 0.07 29.79
C ALA A 25 8.67 -0.36 28.34
N ALA A 26 9.32 -1.51 28.13
CA ALA A 26 9.78 -1.93 26.83
C ALA A 26 8.61 -1.83 25.84
N GLY A 27 8.68 -0.86 24.93
CA GLY A 27 7.66 -0.65 23.93
C GLY A 27 7.60 -1.87 23.01
N VAL A 28 6.46 -2.05 22.34
CA VAL A 28 6.36 -3.02 21.25
C VAL A 28 7.46 -2.74 20.22
N PRO A 29 8.20 -3.75 19.73
CA PRO A 29 9.29 -3.53 18.78
C PRO A 29 8.85 -2.71 17.57
N ARG A 30 9.65 -1.71 17.19
CA ARG A 30 9.35 -0.79 16.08
C ARG A 30 10.33 -0.88 14.92
N SER A 31 11.30 -1.79 15.01
CA SER A 31 12.29 -2.00 13.97
C SER A 31 12.78 -3.44 13.95
N GLU A 32 13.37 -3.86 12.83
CA GLU A 32 13.97 -5.20 12.67
C GLU A 32 14.92 -5.55 13.83
N LYS A 33 15.71 -4.56 14.29
CA LYS A 33 16.73 -4.75 15.33
C LYS A 33 16.15 -4.90 16.74
N GLU A 34 14.91 -4.45 16.95
CA GLU A 34 14.20 -4.56 18.22
C GLU A 34 13.43 -5.87 18.34
N ILE A 35 13.16 -6.55 17.22
CA ILE A 35 12.49 -7.85 17.23
C ILE A 35 13.48 -8.90 17.73
N PRO A 36 13.16 -9.61 18.83
CA PRO A 36 14.06 -10.58 19.42
C PRO A 36 14.26 -11.78 18.49
N ILE A 37 15.51 -12.19 18.32
CA ILE A 37 15.86 -13.39 17.56
C ILE A 37 15.96 -14.57 18.54
N TYR A 38 15.34 -15.70 18.19
CA TYR A 38 15.44 -16.90 19.01
C TYR A 38 16.92 -17.33 19.20
N PRO A 39 17.39 -17.60 20.43
CA PRO A 39 18.77 -17.99 20.67
C PRO A 39 19.18 -19.23 19.87
N GLY A 40 20.30 -19.14 19.15
CA GLY A 40 20.80 -20.22 18.30
C GLY A 40 20.14 -20.35 16.93
N ALA A 41 19.20 -19.46 16.59
CA ALA A 41 18.68 -19.37 15.23
C ALA A 41 19.77 -18.87 14.27
N VAL A 42 19.85 -19.49 13.10
CA VAL A 42 20.81 -19.17 12.04
C VAL A 42 20.06 -18.56 10.87
N ARG A 43 20.56 -17.42 10.38
CA ARG A 43 19.95 -16.69 9.26
C ARG A 43 20.05 -17.49 7.96
N ASP A 44 18.95 -17.52 7.21
CA ASP A 44 18.83 -18.19 5.91
C ASP A 44 18.59 -17.16 4.80
N THR A 45 19.68 -16.71 4.18
CA THR A 45 19.61 -15.70 3.11
C THR A 45 19.00 -16.23 1.81
N ASN A 46 18.92 -17.55 1.63
CA ASN A 46 18.30 -18.11 0.43
C ASN A 46 16.77 -18.09 0.57
N ALA A 47 16.25 -18.47 1.74
CA ALA A 47 14.84 -18.34 2.06
C ALA A 47 14.37 -16.88 1.98
N GLU A 48 15.18 -15.92 2.44
CA GLU A 48 14.88 -14.47 2.27
C GLU A 48 14.68 -14.08 0.80
N LYS A 49 15.54 -14.55 -0.10
CA LYS A 49 15.45 -14.26 -1.53
C LYS A 49 14.23 -14.90 -2.17
N GLU A 50 13.90 -16.12 -1.80
CA GLU A 50 12.72 -16.83 -2.30
C GLU A 50 11.43 -16.07 -1.91
N ILE A 51 11.32 -15.65 -0.65
CA ILE A 51 10.18 -14.87 -0.16
C ILE A 51 10.10 -13.51 -0.86
N LEU A 52 11.23 -12.82 -1.05
CA LEU A 52 11.26 -11.55 -1.79
C LEU A 52 10.81 -11.71 -3.25
N ASN A 53 11.21 -12.80 -3.91
CA ASN A 53 10.77 -13.10 -5.27
C ASN A 53 9.25 -13.34 -5.32
N LEU A 54 8.72 -14.15 -4.41
CA LEU A 54 7.27 -14.38 -4.31
C LEU A 54 6.51 -13.07 -4.02
N ASN A 55 7.03 -12.18 -3.18
CA ASN A 55 6.42 -10.87 -2.95
C ASN A 55 6.47 -9.98 -4.21
N SER A 56 7.45 -10.16 -5.10
CA SER A 56 7.50 -9.42 -6.38
C SER A 56 6.54 -9.93 -7.45
N GLU A 57 5.92 -11.10 -7.23
CA GLU A 57 4.92 -11.68 -8.14
C GLU A 57 3.50 -11.14 -7.92
N TYR A 58 3.26 -10.37 -6.84
CA TYR A 58 1.99 -9.66 -6.65
C TYR A 58 1.76 -8.60 -7.74
N ASP A 59 0.50 -8.27 -8.01
CA ASP A 59 0.13 -7.28 -9.03
C ASP A 59 0.64 -5.85 -8.72
N LEU A 60 0.63 -5.01 -9.75
CA LEU A 60 1.12 -3.62 -9.67
C LEU A 60 0.30 -2.78 -8.69
N GLU A 61 -1.00 -3.05 -8.55
CA GLU A 61 -1.87 -2.31 -7.64
C GLU A 61 -1.41 -2.52 -6.19
N TYR A 62 -1.21 -3.78 -5.78
CA TYR A 62 -0.67 -4.10 -4.47
C TYR A 62 0.73 -3.51 -4.27
N GLN A 63 1.62 -3.62 -5.26
CA GLN A 63 2.96 -3.04 -5.18
C GLN A 63 2.95 -1.52 -5.01
N ASN A 64 2.02 -0.81 -5.67
CA ASN A 64 1.91 0.64 -5.58
C ASN A 64 1.50 1.10 -4.17
N THR A 65 0.76 0.28 -3.41
CA THR A 65 0.44 0.55 -2.00
C THR A 65 1.63 0.34 -1.05
N GLN A 66 2.63 -0.45 -1.45
CA GLN A 66 3.78 -0.74 -0.59
C GLN A 66 4.79 0.42 -0.62
N ARG A 67 5.11 0.95 0.55
CA ARG A 67 6.27 1.84 0.70
C ARG A 67 7.57 1.06 0.88
N SER A 68 7.51 -0.04 1.63
CA SER A 68 8.67 -0.93 1.80
C SER A 68 8.26 -2.29 2.33
N PHE A 69 9.00 -3.33 1.94
CA PHE A 69 8.89 -4.67 2.50
C PHE A 69 10.28 -5.19 2.88
N THR A 70 10.42 -5.75 4.08
CA THR A 70 11.65 -6.38 4.55
C THR A 70 11.35 -7.73 5.17
N ILE A 71 12.25 -8.69 4.94
CA ILE A 71 12.16 -10.05 5.48
C ILE A 71 13.52 -10.47 6.03
N ARG A 72 13.48 -11.18 7.16
CA ARG A 72 14.58 -11.99 7.69
C ARG A 72 14.09 -13.39 7.96
N ALA A 73 14.77 -14.37 7.39
CA ALA A 73 14.46 -15.76 7.59
C ALA A 73 15.55 -16.41 8.44
N TYR A 74 15.15 -17.27 9.37
CA TYR A 74 16.04 -18.03 10.23
C TYR A 74 15.57 -19.47 10.35
N THR A 75 16.49 -20.37 10.66
CA THR A 75 16.20 -21.74 11.07
C THR A 75 16.88 -22.04 12.40
N THR A 76 16.21 -22.77 13.27
CA THR A 76 16.78 -23.28 14.52
C THR A 76 16.49 -24.78 14.68
N LYS A 77 17.42 -25.51 15.27
CA LYS A 77 17.29 -26.95 15.57
C LYS A 77 16.58 -27.18 16.90
N THR A 78 15.36 -26.66 17.01
CA THR A 78 14.46 -26.98 18.13
C THR A 78 13.01 -27.09 17.66
N ILE A 79 12.17 -27.67 18.52
CA ILE A 79 10.73 -27.83 18.30
C ILE A 79 10.03 -26.46 18.40
N ILE A 80 9.04 -26.25 17.52
CA ILE A 80 8.29 -25.00 17.40
C ILE A 80 7.65 -24.53 18.71
N ASP A 81 7.22 -25.43 19.60
CA ASP A 81 6.67 -25.11 20.91
C ASP A 81 7.56 -24.18 21.75
N GLU A 82 8.89 -24.44 21.76
CA GLU A 82 9.84 -23.63 22.53
C GLU A 82 9.99 -22.24 21.93
N VAL A 83 10.09 -22.17 20.59
CA VAL A 83 10.20 -20.92 19.84
C VAL A 83 8.94 -20.08 19.97
N CYS A 84 7.76 -20.72 19.89
CA CYS A 84 6.48 -20.06 20.07
C CYS A 84 6.34 -19.46 21.47
N ARG A 85 6.66 -20.22 22.53
CA ARG A 85 6.63 -19.69 23.91
C ARG A 85 7.63 -18.57 24.13
N PHE A 86 8.79 -18.62 23.47
CA PHE A 86 9.74 -17.51 23.47
C PHE A 86 9.10 -16.24 22.92
N TYR A 87 8.49 -16.27 21.73
CA TYR A 87 7.89 -15.08 21.13
C TYR A 87 6.66 -14.57 21.90
N ILE A 88 5.80 -15.45 22.41
CA ILE A 88 4.69 -15.06 23.31
C ILE A 88 5.24 -14.26 24.50
N ASN A 89 6.31 -14.76 25.13
CA ASN A 89 6.89 -14.14 26.32
C ASN A 89 7.64 -12.84 26.04
N GLN A 90 8.36 -12.76 24.93
CA GLN A 90 9.15 -11.58 24.57
C GLN A 90 8.27 -10.45 24.06
N LEU A 91 7.29 -10.76 23.19
CA LEU A 91 6.39 -9.77 22.61
C LEU A 91 5.21 -9.41 23.53
N LYS A 92 5.02 -10.15 24.62
CA LYS A 92 3.83 -10.07 25.49
C LYS A 92 2.53 -10.22 24.68
N ALA A 93 2.58 -11.04 23.63
CA ALA A 93 1.50 -11.20 22.68
C ALA A 93 0.30 -11.92 23.31
N LYS A 94 -0.91 -11.56 22.88
CA LYS A 94 -2.16 -12.19 23.32
C LYS A 94 -2.77 -13.05 22.21
N PRO A 95 -3.47 -14.15 22.53
CA PRO A 95 -4.15 -14.94 21.51
C PRO A 95 -5.28 -14.12 20.86
N GLY A 96 -5.47 -14.25 19.55
CA GLY A 96 -6.59 -13.65 18.82
C GLY A 96 -6.17 -13.06 17.47
N VAL A 97 -7.07 -12.27 16.87
CA VAL A 97 -6.88 -11.50 15.62
C VAL A 97 -7.10 -10.00 15.93
N PRO A 98 -6.83 -9.07 14.98
CA PRO A 98 -7.20 -7.69 15.16
C PRO A 98 -8.72 -7.57 15.39
N VAL A 99 -9.13 -6.86 16.45
CA VAL A 99 -10.54 -6.58 16.76
C VAL A 99 -11.05 -5.42 15.89
N ASP A 100 -10.16 -4.48 15.61
CA ASP A 100 -10.41 -3.31 14.78
C ASP A 100 -9.56 -3.41 13.50
N ASP A 101 -10.08 -2.83 12.42
CA ASP A 101 -9.31 -2.63 11.20
C ASP A 101 -8.09 -1.73 11.50
N PRO A 102 -6.84 -2.20 11.29
CA PRO A 102 -5.65 -1.39 11.52
C PRO A 102 -5.64 -0.04 10.80
N TYR A 103 -6.34 0.09 9.67
CA TYR A 103 -6.46 1.34 8.92
C TYR A 103 -7.41 2.37 9.56
N SER A 104 -8.25 1.94 10.50
CA SER A 104 -9.13 2.85 11.27
C SER A 104 -8.43 3.56 12.43
N LEU A 105 -7.16 3.19 12.70
CA LEU A 105 -6.38 3.72 13.81
C LEU A 105 -5.81 5.11 13.49
N LYS A 106 -5.71 5.96 14.53
CA LYS A 106 -5.13 7.30 14.39
C LYS A 106 -3.60 7.25 14.25
N PRO A 107 -2.96 8.22 13.58
CA PRO A 107 -1.51 8.35 13.54
C PRO A 107 -0.87 8.26 14.92
N GLY A 108 0.19 7.46 15.03
CA GLY A 108 0.90 7.15 16.28
C GLY A 108 0.27 6.03 17.12
N ALA A 109 -0.93 5.54 16.77
CA ALA A 109 -1.55 4.42 17.47
C ALA A 109 -0.78 3.11 17.22
N VAL A 110 -0.84 2.24 18.22
CA VAL A 110 -0.22 0.92 18.19
C VAL A 110 -1.31 -0.11 18.46
N TYR A 111 -1.50 -1.02 17.51
CA TYR A 111 -2.23 -2.25 17.77
C TYR A 111 -1.26 -3.25 18.42
N PRO A 112 -1.52 -3.73 19.65
CA PRO A 112 -0.56 -4.54 20.39
C PRO A 112 -0.35 -5.92 19.76
N PRO A 113 0.80 -6.58 20.03
CA PRO A 113 1.08 -7.92 19.54
C PRO A 113 -0.02 -8.92 19.89
N TRP A 114 -0.48 -9.62 18.87
CA TRP A 114 -1.36 -10.76 18.98
C TRP A 114 -0.73 -11.98 18.32
N TYR A 115 -1.30 -13.16 18.56
CA TYR A 115 -0.86 -14.37 17.89
C TYR A 115 -1.99 -15.35 17.61
N GLU A 116 -1.79 -16.14 16.55
CA GLU A 116 -2.60 -17.28 16.17
C GLU A 116 -1.74 -18.54 16.06
N LEU A 117 -2.37 -19.69 16.30
CA LEU A 117 -1.73 -21.00 16.33
C LEU A 117 -2.46 -21.93 15.37
N ASN A 118 -1.69 -22.59 14.51
CA ASN A 118 -2.19 -23.62 13.59
C ASN A 118 -1.55 -24.97 13.95
N PHE A 119 -2.37 -26.01 13.95
CA PHE A 119 -1.97 -27.34 14.42
C PHE A 119 -1.90 -28.32 13.26
N TYR A 120 -1.16 -29.42 13.47
CA TYR A 120 -1.21 -30.55 12.55
C TYR A 120 -2.60 -31.19 12.58
N GLU A 121 -3.15 -31.44 11.39
CA GLU A 121 -4.45 -32.08 11.23
C GLU A 121 -4.37 -33.60 11.47
N ALA A 122 -5.49 -34.25 11.73
CA ALA A 122 -5.51 -35.66 12.14
C ALA A 122 -5.02 -36.61 11.03
N GLU A 123 -5.22 -36.21 9.78
CA GLU A 123 -4.94 -36.94 8.55
C GLU A 123 -3.45 -37.31 8.47
N ILE A 124 -2.55 -36.47 9.00
CA ILE A 124 -1.11 -36.74 8.94
C ILE A 124 -0.71 -38.01 9.70
N PHE A 125 -1.56 -38.49 10.61
CA PHE A 125 -1.34 -39.69 11.41
C PHE A 125 -1.96 -40.95 10.79
N GLU A 126 -2.50 -40.85 9.57
CA GLU A 126 -3.06 -41.95 8.80
C GLU A 126 -2.10 -42.39 7.69
N ASP A 127 -2.08 -43.70 7.43
CA ASP A 127 -1.28 -44.27 6.34
C ASP A 127 -1.90 -43.86 5.00
N GLN A 128 -1.13 -43.19 4.15
CA GLN A 128 -1.57 -42.86 2.79
C GLN A 128 -0.80 -43.69 1.77
N HIS A 129 -1.55 -44.16 0.78
CA HIS A 129 -1.04 -44.96 -0.33
C HIS A 129 -1.38 -44.29 -1.66
N GLU A 130 -0.44 -44.35 -2.59
CA GLU A 130 -0.70 -44.12 -4.01
C GLU A 130 -0.63 -45.47 -4.71
N ARG A 131 -1.79 -46.00 -5.13
CA ARG A 131 -1.94 -47.40 -5.55
C ARG A 131 -1.43 -48.33 -4.43
N ASP A 132 -0.41 -49.13 -4.71
CA ASP A 132 0.18 -50.07 -3.74
C ASP A 132 1.39 -49.49 -2.99
N MET A 133 1.81 -48.24 -3.28
CA MET A 133 2.97 -47.61 -2.66
C MET A 133 2.56 -46.80 -1.43
N LEU A 134 3.10 -47.13 -0.26
CA LEU A 134 2.97 -46.32 0.95
C LEU A 134 3.72 -44.99 0.77
N ILE A 135 3.00 -43.90 0.61
CA ILE A 135 3.57 -42.55 0.45
C ILE A 135 3.70 -41.82 1.79
N ARG A 136 2.90 -42.20 2.80
CA ARG A 136 2.97 -41.67 4.17
C ARG A 136 2.73 -42.77 5.20
N ASP A 137 3.70 -42.98 6.10
CA ASP A 137 3.62 -43.93 7.23
C ASP A 137 3.04 -43.21 8.46
N GLY A 138 1.70 -43.15 8.55
CA GLY A 138 0.96 -42.46 9.62
C GLY A 138 1.22 -43.05 11.00
N LYS A 139 1.41 -44.38 11.08
CA LYS A 139 1.76 -45.07 12.33
C LYS A 139 3.12 -44.65 12.87
N TRP A 140 4.12 -44.54 11.98
CA TRP A 140 5.43 -44.02 12.36
C TRP A 140 5.33 -42.55 12.81
N ILE A 141 4.59 -41.72 12.07
CA ILE A 141 4.40 -40.30 12.41
C ILE A 141 3.78 -40.15 13.81
N ARG A 142 2.71 -40.91 14.09
CA ARG A 142 2.07 -40.92 15.42
C ARG A 142 3.05 -41.29 16.53
N SER A 143 3.92 -42.27 16.27
CA SER A 143 4.94 -42.72 17.21
C SER A 143 6.06 -41.68 17.42
N ALA A 144 6.42 -40.94 16.38
CA ALA A 144 7.38 -39.84 16.46
C ALA A 144 6.80 -38.66 17.24
N PHE A 145 5.58 -38.24 16.91
CA PHE A 145 4.88 -37.11 17.53
C PHE A 145 4.51 -37.37 18.98
N ALA A 146 4.25 -38.62 19.37
CA ALA A 146 4.05 -38.98 20.79
C ALA A 146 5.24 -38.59 21.68
N LYS A 147 6.43 -38.38 21.11
CA LYS A 147 7.65 -37.94 21.82
C LYS A 147 7.85 -36.41 21.76
N ARG A 148 7.02 -35.69 21.01
CA ARG A 148 7.04 -34.23 20.93
C ARG A 148 6.20 -33.62 22.05
N PRO A 149 6.53 -32.40 22.52
CA PRO A 149 5.62 -31.60 23.31
C PRO A 149 4.25 -31.50 22.64
N GLN A 150 3.20 -31.55 23.45
CA GLN A 150 1.83 -31.37 23.01
C GLN A 150 1.36 -30.00 23.48
N TRP A 151 0.85 -29.18 22.56
CA TRP A 151 0.33 -27.86 22.91
C TRP A 151 -0.94 -27.99 23.76
N GLN A 152 -1.80 -28.90 23.35
CA GLN A 152 -2.94 -29.44 24.09
C GLN A 152 -2.93 -30.96 23.93
N LYS A 153 -3.66 -31.68 24.78
CA LYS A 153 -3.68 -33.15 24.74
C LYS A 153 -4.05 -33.65 23.32
N GLY A 154 -3.11 -34.34 22.67
CA GLY A 154 -3.25 -34.89 21.33
C GLY A 154 -3.11 -33.88 20.18
N VAL A 155 -2.63 -32.67 20.45
CA VAL A 155 -2.52 -31.57 19.49
C VAL A 155 -1.09 -31.06 19.44
N TRP A 156 -0.52 -31.01 18.24
CA TRP A 156 0.86 -30.56 18.00
C TRP A 156 0.87 -29.30 17.15
N LEU A 157 1.64 -28.31 17.59
CA LEU A 157 1.79 -27.05 16.90
C LEU A 157 2.52 -27.28 15.56
N ARG A 158 1.96 -26.72 14.49
CA ARG A 158 2.53 -26.75 13.14
C ARG A 158 3.08 -25.39 12.76
N GLN A 159 2.30 -24.34 13.02
CA GLN A 159 2.65 -22.96 12.68
C GLN A 159 2.13 -22.00 13.75
N ALA A 160 2.77 -20.84 13.88
CA ALA A 160 2.27 -19.73 14.68
C ALA A 160 2.55 -18.42 13.95
N CYS A 161 1.60 -17.49 13.99
CA CYS A 161 1.78 -16.13 13.46
C CYS A 161 1.66 -15.16 14.62
N PHE A 162 2.59 -14.21 14.70
CA PHE A 162 2.53 -13.07 15.60
C PHE A 162 2.46 -11.81 14.76
N GLU A 163 1.62 -10.85 15.12
CA GLU A 163 1.53 -9.59 14.39
C GLU A 163 1.23 -8.42 15.32
N TRP A 164 1.75 -7.25 14.97
CA TRP A 164 1.33 -5.96 15.52
C TRP A 164 1.43 -4.89 14.43
N ASN A 165 0.68 -3.81 14.65
CA ASN A 165 0.55 -2.73 13.68
C ASN A 165 0.84 -1.39 14.35
N ILE A 166 1.49 -0.48 13.63
CA ILE A 166 1.76 0.88 14.08
C ILE A 166 1.38 1.82 12.95
N VAL A 167 0.46 2.74 13.23
CA VAL A 167 0.22 3.86 12.32
C VAL A 167 1.33 4.88 12.54
N LEU A 168 2.14 5.12 11.51
CA LEU A 168 3.24 6.06 11.54
C LEU A 168 2.71 7.51 11.59
N ASN A 169 3.59 8.46 11.90
CA ASN A 169 3.18 9.87 12.04
C ASN A 169 2.68 10.47 10.72
N ASN A 170 3.10 9.92 9.58
CA ASN A 170 2.63 10.31 8.25
C ASN A 170 1.36 9.56 7.83
N GLY A 171 0.74 8.79 8.72
CA GLY A 171 -0.49 8.02 8.43
C GLY A 171 -0.25 6.63 7.83
N ASP A 172 0.95 6.33 7.34
CA ASP A 172 1.27 5.00 6.80
C ASP A 172 1.10 3.91 7.87
N LEU A 173 0.83 2.68 7.42
CA LEU A 173 0.71 1.53 8.31
C LEU A 173 1.97 0.68 8.25
N ALA A 174 2.66 0.55 9.38
CA ALA A 174 3.74 -0.41 9.57
C ALA A 174 3.19 -1.68 10.23
N ARG A 175 3.11 -2.77 9.46
CA ARG A 175 2.80 -4.12 9.94
C ARG A 175 4.09 -4.88 10.20
N TYR A 176 4.17 -5.46 11.38
CA TYR A 176 5.30 -6.30 11.79
C TYR A 176 4.76 -7.69 12.08
N SER A 177 5.44 -8.72 11.58
CA SER A 177 5.06 -10.10 11.86
C SER A 177 6.24 -10.99 12.18
N VAL A 178 5.97 -12.01 12.99
CA VAL A 178 6.86 -13.16 13.17
C VAL A 178 6.06 -14.42 12.85
N SER A 179 6.47 -15.14 11.82
CA SER A 179 5.86 -16.39 11.41
C SER A 179 6.77 -17.56 11.76
N LEU A 180 6.22 -18.55 12.44
CA LEU A 180 6.90 -19.77 12.84
C LEU A 180 6.31 -20.95 12.07
N GLU A 181 7.18 -21.82 11.56
CA GLU A 181 6.78 -23.06 10.91
C GLU A 181 7.64 -24.23 11.39
N ASP A 182 7.00 -25.32 11.78
CA ASP A 182 7.68 -26.58 12.04
C ASP A 182 8.14 -27.18 10.71
N VAL A 183 9.44 -27.44 10.59
CA VAL A 183 10.03 -28.09 9.40
C VAL A 183 9.47 -29.51 9.23
N GLY A 184 8.93 -30.10 10.29
CA GLY A 184 8.14 -31.31 10.22
C GLY A 184 8.98 -32.57 10.20
N TYR A 185 8.68 -33.47 9.27
CA TYR A 185 9.23 -34.82 9.22
C TYR A 185 9.28 -35.37 7.79
N ASP A 186 10.07 -36.42 7.60
CA ASP A 186 10.09 -37.26 6.41
C ASP A 186 9.71 -38.69 6.83
N SER A 187 8.48 -39.11 6.52
CA SER A 187 7.98 -40.42 6.96
C SER A 187 8.60 -41.59 6.21
N GLN A 188 9.09 -41.38 4.99
CA GLN A 188 9.73 -42.44 4.22
C GLN A 188 11.14 -42.72 4.76
N LYS A 189 11.88 -41.67 5.09
CA LYS A 189 13.20 -41.78 5.74
C LYS A 189 13.10 -41.98 7.25
N LYS A 190 11.90 -41.88 7.82
CA LYS A 190 11.65 -42.00 9.25
C LYS A 190 12.46 -41.01 10.07
N VAL A 191 12.49 -39.75 9.60
CA VAL A 191 13.22 -38.64 10.24
C VAL A 191 12.23 -37.60 10.74
N ASP A 192 12.31 -37.27 12.03
CA ASP A 192 11.70 -36.07 12.61
C ASP A 192 12.77 -34.98 12.65
N PHE A 193 12.57 -33.88 11.91
CA PHE A 193 13.59 -32.85 11.75
C PHE A 193 13.79 -32.02 13.01
N LYS A 194 12.78 -31.93 13.90
CA LYS A 194 12.79 -31.15 15.14
C LYS A 194 13.41 -29.76 14.98
N SER A 195 13.01 -29.07 13.93
CA SER A 195 13.57 -27.79 13.52
C SER A 195 12.44 -26.84 13.19
N THR A 196 12.67 -25.55 13.43
CA THR A 196 11.68 -24.49 13.24
C THR A 196 12.25 -23.43 12.30
N ARG A 197 11.45 -23.03 11.31
CA ARG A 197 11.68 -21.82 10.50
C ARG A 197 11.03 -20.62 11.18
N ILE A 198 11.70 -19.49 11.11
CA ILE A 198 11.29 -18.22 11.69
C ILE A 198 11.42 -17.16 10.61
N ASN A 199 10.32 -16.55 10.22
CA ASN A 199 10.29 -15.41 9.31
C ASN A 199 9.89 -14.17 10.09
N ILE A 200 10.66 -13.09 9.96
CA ILE A 200 10.37 -11.79 10.55
C ILE A 200 10.14 -10.83 9.40
N GLU A 201 8.92 -10.31 9.27
CA GLU A 201 8.55 -9.40 8.18
C GLU A 201 8.17 -8.04 8.72
N ILE A 202 8.52 -7.01 7.96
CA ILE A 202 8.04 -5.64 8.17
C ILE A 202 7.55 -5.13 6.83
N LEU A 203 6.26 -4.83 6.78
CA LEU A 203 5.60 -4.22 5.63
C LEU A 203 5.14 -2.82 6.04
N VAL A 204 5.51 -1.81 5.25
CA VAL A 204 4.97 -0.46 5.38
C VAL A 204 4.11 -0.19 4.16
N THR A 205 2.82 0.05 4.36
CA THR A 205 1.88 0.46 3.33
C THR A 205 1.56 1.95 3.43
N LYS A 206 1.36 2.58 2.28
CA LYS A 206 1.01 4.00 2.17
C LYS A 206 -0.37 4.24 2.78
N SER A 207 -0.54 5.40 3.42
CA SER A 207 -1.87 5.89 3.79
C SER A 207 -2.70 6.24 2.57
N GLU A 208 -4.03 6.26 2.72
CA GLU A 208 -4.98 6.75 1.69
C GLU A 208 -4.60 8.16 1.23
N ALA A 209 -4.34 9.08 2.17
CA ALA A 209 -3.91 10.44 1.85
C ALA A 209 -2.62 10.52 1.02
N ALA A 210 -1.69 9.57 1.21
CA ALA A 210 -0.46 9.52 0.42
C ALA A 210 -0.69 8.92 -0.98
N LEU A 211 -1.67 8.03 -1.12
CA LEU A 211 -2.08 7.51 -2.43
C LEU A 211 -2.82 8.60 -3.22
N ASP A 212 -3.73 9.32 -2.57
CA ASP A 212 -4.46 10.44 -3.17
C ASP A 212 -3.48 11.54 -3.64
N GLU A 213 -2.49 11.89 -2.83
CA GLU A 213 -1.46 12.88 -3.21
C GLU A 213 -0.64 12.43 -4.42
N GLU A 214 -0.24 11.16 -4.48
CA GLU A 214 0.48 10.61 -5.63
C GLU A 214 -0.39 10.55 -6.90
N GLU A 215 -1.69 10.26 -6.76
CA GLU A 215 -2.66 10.28 -7.86
C GLU A 215 -2.89 11.71 -8.37
N ASP A 216 -3.08 12.67 -7.47
CA ASP A 216 -3.21 14.10 -7.79
C ASP A 216 -1.96 14.62 -8.51
N GLU A 217 -0.77 14.29 -8.03
CA GLU A 217 0.49 14.66 -8.68
C GLU A 217 0.62 14.05 -10.09
N ALA A 218 0.23 12.79 -10.26
CA ALA A 218 0.26 12.12 -11.57
C ALA A 218 -0.73 12.77 -12.55
N MET A 219 -1.94 13.08 -12.09
CA MET A 219 -2.93 13.81 -12.90
C MET A 219 -2.41 15.19 -13.30
N ASP A 220 -1.79 15.93 -12.39
CA ASP A 220 -1.20 17.24 -12.66
C ASP A 220 -0.07 17.16 -13.70
N GLU A 221 0.79 16.13 -13.63
CA GLU A 221 1.83 15.88 -14.62
C GLU A 221 1.24 15.59 -16.02
N ASP A 222 0.19 14.78 -16.09
CA ASP A 222 -0.50 14.46 -17.34
C ASP A 222 -1.18 15.69 -17.96
N VAL A 223 -1.85 16.51 -17.12
CA VAL A 223 -2.42 17.79 -17.55
C VAL A 223 -1.32 18.71 -18.07
N ALA A 224 -0.18 18.82 -17.36
CA ALA A 224 0.93 19.65 -17.78
C ALA A 224 1.54 19.17 -19.11
N ALA A 225 1.71 17.86 -19.28
CA ALA A 225 2.23 17.26 -20.51
C ALA A 225 1.29 17.54 -21.70
N LYS A 226 -0.01 17.28 -21.53
CA LYS A 226 -1.04 17.55 -22.54
C LYS A 226 -1.15 19.04 -22.86
N THR A 227 -1.05 19.92 -21.85
CA THR A 227 -1.02 21.38 -22.02
C THR A 227 0.14 21.81 -22.92
N ARG A 228 1.35 21.27 -22.70
CA ARG A 228 2.52 21.54 -23.55
C ARG A 228 2.27 21.08 -25.00
N GLN A 229 1.67 19.90 -25.18
CA GLN A 229 1.32 19.38 -26.50
C GLN A 229 0.33 20.31 -27.22
N LEU A 230 -0.77 20.70 -26.57
CA LEU A 230 -1.80 21.56 -27.14
C LEU A 230 -1.32 23.00 -27.37
N THR A 231 -0.41 23.49 -26.54
CA THR A 231 0.23 24.80 -26.74
C THR A 231 1.11 24.79 -28.00
N LYS A 232 1.86 23.71 -28.21
CA LYS A 232 2.74 23.56 -29.39
C LYS A 232 1.94 23.36 -30.67
N ASN A 233 0.86 22.59 -30.60
CA ASN A 233 0.01 22.22 -31.74
C ASN A 233 -1.46 22.51 -31.42
N PRO A 234 -1.89 23.78 -31.42
CA PRO A 234 -3.27 24.12 -31.11
C PRO A 234 -4.22 23.58 -32.19
N PRO A 235 -5.46 23.20 -31.82
CA PRO A 235 -6.47 22.76 -32.76
C PRO A 235 -6.77 23.81 -33.82
N THR A 236 -6.93 23.33 -35.05
CA THR A 236 -7.22 24.14 -36.25
C THR A 236 -8.68 23.96 -36.67
N PRO A 237 -9.25 24.87 -37.47
CA PRO A 237 -10.59 24.67 -38.04
C PRO A 237 -10.73 23.33 -38.77
N GLN A 238 -9.66 22.89 -39.45
CA GLN A 238 -9.61 21.62 -40.15
C GLN A 238 -9.68 20.43 -39.18
N SER A 239 -8.90 20.45 -38.09
CA SER A 239 -8.92 19.34 -37.10
C SER A 239 -10.22 19.29 -36.31
N LEU A 240 -10.87 20.43 -36.07
CA LEU A 240 -12.15 20.49 -35.37
C LEU A 240 -13.34 20.17 -36.28
N GLY A 241 -13.22 20.44 -37.59
CA GLY A 241 -14.32 20.33 -38.54
C GLY A 241 -15.33 21.49 -38.47
N ILE A 242 -14.98 22.57 -37.76
CA ILE A 242 -15.79 23.78 -37.61
C ILE A 242 -14.91 25.04 -37.64
N PRO A 243 -15.45 26.21 -38.03
CA PRO A 243 -14.70 27.47 -37.92
C PRO A 243 -14.47 27.86 -36.45
N ILE A 244 -13.32 28.47 -36.15
CA ILE A 244 -13.07 29.10 -34.85
C ILE A 244 -13.83 30.42 -34.78
N TYR A 245 -14.52 30.68 -33.66
CA TYR A 245 -15.25 31.93 -33.46
C TYR A 245 -14.30 33.14 -33.49
N PRO A 246 -14.59 34.21 -34.24
CA PRO A 246 -13.72 35.38 -34.33
C PRO A 246 -13.47 36.03 -32.96
N GLY A 247 -12.20 36.21 -32.61
CA GLY A 247 -11.79 36.79 -31.33
C GLY A 247 -11.85 35.84 -30.14
N ALA A 248 -12.21 34.57 -30.34
CA ALA A 248 -12.05 33.55 -29.31
C ALA A 248 -10.57 33.15 -29.17
N VAL A 249 -10.13 32.94 -27.93
CA VAL A 249 -8.76 32.56 -27.59
C VAL A 249 -8.75 31.11 -27.11
N PHE A 250 -7.89 30.28 -27.70
CA PHE A 250 -7.72 28.89 -27.28
C PHE A 250 -7.08 28.82 -25.89
N ASN A 251 -7.62 27.98 -25.01
CA ASN A 251 -7.06 27.73 -23.69
C ASN A 251 -6.51 26.28 -23.62
N PRO A 252 -5.18 26.08 -23.76
CA PRO A 252 -4.59 24.75 -23.79
C PRO A 252 -4.67 24.02 -22.44
N GLU A 253 -4.66 24.74 -21.32
CA GLU A 253 -4.68 24.18 -19.97
C GLU A 253 -6.06 23.58 -19.62
N ILE A 254 -7.12 24.36 -19.82
CA ILE A 254 -8.50 23.85 -19.60
C ILE A 254 -8.79 22.71 -20.58
N SER A 255 -8.33 22.83 -21.83
CA SER A 255 -8.51 21.78 -22.83
C SER A 255 -7.79 20.49 -22.43
N ALA A 256 -6.58 20.60 -21.86
CA ALA A 256 -5.82 19.46 -21.37
C ALA A 256 -6.54 18.76 -20.20
N GLY A 257 -6.97 19.52 -19.19
CA GLY A 257 -7.71 18.98 -18.04
C GLY A 257 -9.03 18.30 -18.42
N MET A 258 -9.69 18.77 -19.48
CA MET A 258 -10.92 18.13 -20.00
C MET A 258 -10.67 17.00 -21.02
N SER A 259 -9.41 16.64 -21.27
CA SER A 259 -9.01 15.66 -22.31
C SER A 259 -7.99 14.64 -21.78
N LEU A 260 -8.10 14.28 -20.50
CA LEU A 260 -7.31 13.20 -19.90
C LEU A 260 -7.85 11.83 -20.27
N ASP A 261 -9.17 11.70 -20.46
CA ASP A 261 -9.78 10.48 -20.97
C ASP A 261 -9.39 10.20 -22.43
N ASP A 262 -9.19 8.93 -22.76
CA ASP A 262 -8.78 8.50 -24.11
C ASP A 262 -9.93 8.54 -25.12
N ASP A 263 -11.20 8.49 -24.69
CA ASP A 263 -12.35 8.41 -25.59
C ASP A 263 -12.70 9.73 -26.28
N TYR A 264 -12.43 10.87 -25.62
CA TYR A 264 -12.82 12.19 -26.10
C TYR A 264 -11.75 13.25 -25.81
N GLN A 265 -11.63 14.19 -26.75
CA GLN A 265 -10.86 15.42 -26.57
C GLN A 265 -11.80 16.62 -26.57
N CYS A 266 -11.66 17.47 -25.56
CA CYS A 266 -12.40 18.71 -25.39
C CYS A 266 -11.48 19.90 -25.62
N PHE A 267 -11.77 20.69 -26.66
CA PHE A 267 -11.01 21.90 -26.98
C PHE A 267 -11.80 23.14 -26.55
N VAL A 268 -11.21 23.91 -25.66
CA VAL A 268 -11.85 25.07 -25.02
C VAL A 268 -11.32 26.38 -25.57
N TYR A 269 -12.25 27.24 -25.97
CA TYR A 269 -11.99 28.61 -26.37
C TYR A 269 -12.80 29.59 -25.53
N LEU A 270 -12.20 30.73 -25.20
CA LEU A 270 -12.83 31.78 -24.40
C LEU A 270 -13.13 33.00 -25.27
N SER A 271 -14.31 33.59 -25.12
CA SER A 271 -14.75 34.77 -25.86
C SER A 271 -15.33 35.84 -24.93
N ASN A 272 -15.03 37.12 -25.23
CA ASN A 272 -15.61 38.27 -24.53
C ASN A 272 -17.04 38.61 -25.00
N ASP A 273 -17.52 37.97 -26.07
CA ASP A 273 -18.88 38.11 -26.56
C ASP A 273 -19.87 37.27 -25.73
N PRO A 274 -21.16 37.67 -25.63
CA PRO A 274 -22.16 36.90 -24.90
C PRO A 274 -22.56 35.59 -25.62
N PRO A 275 -23.00 34.54 -24.91
CA PRO A 275 -23.29 33.23 -25.49
C PRO A 275 -24.28 33.28 -26.66
N ALA A 276 -25.33 34.12 -26.55
CA ALA A 276 -26.35 34.30 -27.58
C ALA A 276 -25.77 34.79 -28.93
N LYS A 277 -24.71 35.61 -28.90
CA LYS A 277 -24.04 36.07 -30.12
C LYS A 277 -23.17 34.97 -30.73
N VAL A 278 -22.49 34.20 -29.87
CA VAL A 278 -21.61 33.10 -30.28
C VAL A 278 -22.43 31.97 -30.91
N VAL A 279 -23.56 31.58 -30.32
CA VAL A 279 -24.43 30.53 -30.88
C VAL A 279 -25.02 30.96 -32.22
N ALA A 280 -25.46 32.21 -32.38
CA ALA A 280 -26.00 32.70 -33.65
C ALA A 280 -24.98 32.59 -34.80
N PHE A 281 -23.70 32.87 -34.53
CA PHE A 281 -22.62 32.65 -35.49
C PHE A 281 -22.51 31.19 -35.92
N TYR A 282 -22.49 30.26 -34.95
CA TYR A 282 -22.34 28.84 -35.25
C TYR A 282 -23.58 28.25 -35.94
N GLU A 283 -24.79 28.65 -35.56
CA GLU A 283 -26.00 28.22 -36.27
C GLU A 283 -25.97 28.64 -37.74
N GLN A 284 -25.57 29.89 -38.01
CA GLN A 284 -25.48 30.40 -39.38
C GLN A 284 -24.39 29.67 -40.18
N ARG A 285 -23.22 29.43 -39.58
CA ARG A 285 -22.07 28.82 -40.27
C ARG A 285 -22.23 27.33 -40.50
N LEU A 286 -22.86 26.62 -39.56
CA LEU A 286 -23.03 25.17 -39.61
C LEU A 286 -24.35 24.76 -40.26
N GLY A 287 -25.32 25.68 -40.40
CA GLY A 287 -26.65 25.37 -40.89
C GLY A 287 -27.43 24.43 -39.95
N LYS A 288 -27.03 24.36 -38.67
CA LYS A 288 -27.66 23.53 -37.63
C LYS A 288 -28.23 24.42 -36.54
N LYS A 289 -29.38 24.05 -36.01
CA LYS A 289 -29.96 24.71 -34.83
C LYS A 289 -29.38 24.16 -33.55
N ALA A 290 -29.11 25.04 -32.58
CA ALA A 290 -28.70 24.66 -31.25
C ALA A 290 -29.92 24.22 -30.44
N ASP A 291 -29.72 23.23 -29.59
CA ASP A 291 -30.61 22.97 -28.47
C ASP A 291 -30.22 23.88 -27.30
N SER A 292 -31.21 24.49 -26.65
CA SER A 292 -31.00 25.51 -25.63
C SER A 292 -31.63 25.07 -24.33
N ASN A 293 -30.84 25.15 -23.25
CA ASN A 293 -31.27 24.88 -21.89
C ASN A 293 -30.67 25.92 -20.92
N GLU A 294 -30.96 25.79 -19.63
CA GLU A 294 -30.44 26.71 -18.59
C GLU A 294 -28.91 26.76 -18.54
N GLY A 295 -28.23 25.69 -18.99
CA GLY A 295 -26.78 25.57 -19.02
C GLY A 295 -26.10 26.14 -20.27
N GLY A 296 -26.87 26.63 -21.26
CA GLY A 296 -26.34 27.25 -22.48
C GLY A 296 -26.91 26.63 -23.77
N TYR A 297 -26.06 26.47 -24.76
CA TYR A 297 -26.41 25.97 -26.09
C TYR A 297 -25.55 24.76 -26.47
N LEU A 298 -26.16 23.76 -27.11
CA LEU A 298 -25.47 22.59 -27.63
C LEU A 298 -25.82 22.36 -29.10
N ILE A 299 -24.81 22.18 -29.94
CA ILE A 299 -24.95 21.83 -31.36
C ILE A 299 -24.28 20.47 -31.58
N ALA A 300 -25.05 19.49 -32.04
CA ALA A 300 -24.49 18.19 -32.45
C ALA A 300 -23.68 18.34 -33.75
N LEU A 301 -22.37 18.10 -33.68
CA LEU A 301 -21.50 18.02 -34.86
C LEU A 301 -21.65 16.64 -35.51
N LYS A 302 -21.65 15.59 -34.69
CA LYS A 302 -21.89 14.18 -35.05
C LYS A 302 -22.76 13.50 -33.99
N GLY A 303 -23.58 12.53 -34.39
CA GLY A 303 -24.53 11.87 -33.49
C GLY A 303 -25.83 12.68 -33.29
N LYS A 304 -26.55 12.41 -32.18
CA LYS A 304 -27.84 13.03 -31.87
C LYS A 304 -27.86 13.61 -30.47
N LEU A 305 -28.62 14.67 -30.28
CA LEU A 305 -28.90 15.25 -28.97
C LEU A 305 -29.75 14.29 -28.11
N PRO A 306 -29.70 14.41 -26.76
CA PRO A 306 -28.97 15.42 -25.98
C PRO A 306 -27.48 15.11 -25.78
N VAL A 307 -27.01 13.90 -26.11
CA VAL A 307 -25.61 13.48 -25.95
C VAL A 307 -25.01 13.11 -27.30
N PRO A 308 -24.47 14.10 -28.04
CA PRO A 308 -23.86 13.84 -29.34
C PRO A 308 -22.50 13.13 -29.20
N GLU A 309 -22.10 12.40 -30.24
CA GLU A 309 -20.76 11.79 -30.31
C GLU A 309 -19.66 12.86 -30.44
N GLU A 310 -19.96 13.93 -31.17
CA GLU A 310 -19.13 15.13 -31.24
C GLU A 310 -20.03 16.35 -31.13
N GLY A 311 -19.64 17.30 -30.29
CA GLY A 311 -20.51 18.38 -29.88
C GLY A 311 -19.79 19.71 -29.84
N LEU A 312 -20.56 20.78 -30.03
CA LEU A 312 -20.15 22.15 -29.76
C LEU A 312 -21.05 22.71 -28.66
N ALA A 313 -20.49 22.92 -27.48
CA ALA A 313 -21.15 23.56 -26.35
C ALA A 313 -20.75 25.04 -26.28
N ILE A 314 -21.73 25.91 -26.03
CA ILE A 314 -21.55 27.35 -25.91
C ILE A 314 -22.24 27.79 -24.62
N GLN A 315 -21.47 28.17 -23.63
CA GLN A 315 -21.96 28.35 -22.26
C GLN A 315 -21.46 29.68 -21.67
N PRO A 316 -22.21 30.30 -20.75
CA PRO A 316 -21.67 31.41 -19.97
C PRO A 316 -20.43 30.98 -19.20
N ASN A 317 -19.40 31.83 -19.16
CA ASN A 317 -18.20 31.57 -18.37
C ASN A 317 -18.46 31.84 -16.89
N LEU A 318 -18.85 30.78 -16.16
CA LEU A 318 -19.10 30.84 -14.72
C LEU A 318 -17.99 30.17 -13.90
N LEU A 319 -17.15 29.34 -14.53
CA LEU A 319 -16.22 28.44 -13.85
C LEU A 319 -14.76 28.86 -13.95
N PHE A 320 -14.33 29.46 -15.07
CA PHE A 320 -12.90 29.63 -15.38
C PHE A 320 -12.35 31.04 -15.09
N GLY A 321 -13.16 31.90 -14.47
CA GLY A 321 -12.78 33.27 -14.10
C GLY A 321 -12.40 34.17 -15.29
N GLY A 322 -11.73 35.29 -15.02
CA GLY A 322 -11.28 36.24 -16.04
C GLY A 322 -12.37 37.14 -16.61
N THR A 323 -12.08 37.81 -17.74
CA THR A 323 -12.99 38.78 -18.39
C THR A 323 -13.86 38.17 -19.49
N ALA A 324 -13.60 36.91 -19.87
CA ALA A 324 -14.35 36.22 -20.90
C ALA A 324 -15.79 35.96 -20.43
N LYS A 325 -16.76 36.14 -21.31
CA LYS A 325 -18.19 35.96 -21.03
C LYS A 325 -18.70 34.60 -21.48
N THR A 326 -18.04 33.96 -22.45
CA THR A 326 -18.48 32.71 -23.05
C THR A 326 -17.34 31.70 -23.10
N VAL A 327 -17.67 30.46 -22.74
CA VAL A 327 -16.86 29.26 -22.97
C VAL A 327 -17.42 28.55 -24.20
N ILE A 328 -16.54 28.21 -25.13
CA ILE A 328 -16.85 27.45 -26.34
C ILE A 328 -16.07 26.14 -26.23
N THR A 329 -16.76 25.02 -26.07
CA THR A 329 -16.14 23.70 -25.95
C THR A 329 -16.47 22.87 -27.17
N VAL A 330 -15.44 22.37 -27.84
CA VAL A 330 -15.57 21.45 -28.97
C VAL A 330 -15.15 20.06 -28.50
N GLN A 331 -16.10 19.14 -28.39
CA GLN A 331 -15.84 17.75 -28.07
C GLN A 331 -15.65 16.95 -29.35
N LYS A 332 -14.56 16.20 -29.43
CA LYS A 332 -14.20 15.31 -30.53
C LYS A 332 -13.96 13.92 -29.97
N LYS A 333 -14.47 12.89 -30.64
CA LYS A 333 -14.12 11.51 -30.32
C LYS A 333 -12.69 11.22 -30.79
N THR A 334 -11.90 10.55 -29.96
CA THR A 334 -10.58 10.05 -30.37
C THR A 334 -10.76 8.87 -31.34
N GLU A 335 -9.94 8.78 -32.38
CA GLU A 335 -10.01 7.71 -33.40
C GLU A 335 -9.41 6.38 -32.93
#